data_AF-A0A662VQR8-F1
#
_entry.id   AF-A0A662VQR8-F1
#
_cell.length_a   1.000
_cell.length_b   1.000
_cell.length_c   1.000
_cell.angle_alpha   90.00
_cell.angle_beta   90.00
_cell.angle_gamma   90.00
#
_symmetry.space_group_name_H-M   'P 1'
#
loop_
_entity.id
_entity.type
_entity.pdbx_description
1 polymer ?
#
loop_
_entity_poly.entity_id
_entity_poly.type
_entity_poly.pdbx_seq_one_letter_code
_entity_poly.pdbx_strand_id
1 'polypeptide(L)'
;MCMLKKEYLKGKTLKSFDYNGVKVVYHDGVTFNCLPEWECYECCKTPADLNSGEYKILLNLGYSDFAYEIAPGIYKLRKENDACIFLKNNRCEIHEHKPVSCKAQPFVPIYFDFHSLKLVVAIEPQAYNWCYGLQAGEMDEEVLKQASKACKKLFYDRVKYYENFKNPHNAFLIAALSIPEKVGLISESPMKSLCFSCGFPLKMTETYDIYNAYPIKREYVEYKTALICEMCMEKLDEVDENRIVALKDSLFSNPRIVEYFKI
;
A
#
# COMPACT_ATOMS: atom_id res chain seq x y z
N MET A 1 23.16 -3.67 -15.56
CA MET A 1 22.27 -2.51 -15.37
C MET A 1 22.51 -1.92 -14.00
N CYS A 2 22.44 -0.60 -13.86
CA CYS A 2 22.54 0.08 -12.56
C CYS A 2 21.14 0.38 -12.02
N MET A 3 20.93 0.18 -10.72
CA MET A 3 19.70 0.56 -10.03
C MET A 3 19.45 2.07 -10.12
N LEU A 4 18.18 2.44 -10.26
CA LEU A 4 17.75 3.83 -10.23
C LEU A 4 17.85 4.38 -8.80
N LYS A 5 18.65 5.42 -8.59
CA LYS A 5 18.78 6.07 -7.28
C LYS A 5 17.74 7.17 -7.08
N LYS A 6 17.45 7.50 -5.82
CA LYS A 6 16.47 8.55 -5.46
C LYS A 6 16.77 9.91 -6.10
N GLU A 7 18.04 10.24 -6.34
CA GLU A 7 18.44 11.52 -6.93
C GLU A 7 17.88 11.70 -8.35
N TYR A 8 17.62 10.60 -9.07
CA TYR A 8 16.99 10.64 -10.39
C TYR A 8 15.56 11.19 -10.36
N LEU A 9 14.88 11.11 -9.21
CA LEU A 9 13.50 11.57 -9.05
C LEU A 9 13.41 13.09 -8.92
N LYS A 10 14.52 13.78 -8.67
CA LYS A 10 14.53 15.23 -8.46
C LYS A 10 14.02 15.95 -9.72
N GLY A 11 12.92 16.68 -9.58
CA GLY A 11 12.29 17.43 -10.66
C GLY A 11 11.42 16.58 -11.60
N LYS A 12 11.23 15.29 -11.32
CA LYS A 12 10.24 14.46 -12.03
C LYS A 12 8.83 14.83 -11.56
N THR A 13 7.91 14.90 -12.51
CA THR A 13 6.48 15.03 -12.21
C THR A 13 5.90 13.68 -11.80
N LEU A 14 4.75 13.69 -11.13
CA LEU A 14 4.00 12.48 -10.81
C LEU A 14 2.98 12.18 -11.91
N LYS A 15 2.86 10.90 -12.25
CA LYS A 15 1.77 10.33 -13.07
C LYS A 15 0.85 9.50 -12.19
N SER A 16 -0.39 9.33 -12.63
CA SER A 16 -1.36 8.46 -11.99
C SER A 16 -2.04 7.52 -12.98
N PHE A 17 -2.33 6.30 -12.55
CA PHE A 17 -3.08 5.31 -13.30
C PHE A 17 -4.21 4.73 -12.42
N ASP A 18 -5.41 4.62 -12.99
CA ASP A 18 -6.60 4.15 -12.28
C ASP A 18 -7.05 2.79 -12.81
N TYR A 19 -7.19 1.80 -11.93
CA TYR A 19 -7.67 0.47 -12.29
C TYR A 19 -8.40 -0.21 -11.13
N ASN A 20 -9.64 -0.65 -11.35
CA ASN A 20 -10.47 -1.36 -10.36
C ASN A 20 -10.52 -0.69 -8.98
N GLY A 21 -10.62 0.65 -8.97
CA GLY A 21 -10.64 1.51 -7.80
C GLY A 21 -9.34 1.49 -6.97
N VAL A 22 -8.21 1.22 -7.65
CA VAL A 22 -6.87 1.54 -7.18
C VAL A 22 -6.34 2.69 -8.02
N LYS A 23 -5.72 3.67 -7.38
CA LYS A 23 -4.95 4.74 -8.03
C LYS A 23 -3.48 4.51 -7.75
N VAL A 24 -2.71 4.14 -8.77
CA VAL A 24 -1.25 4.01 -8.68
C VAL A 24 -0.62 5.35 -9.01
N VAL A 25 0.21 5.88 -8.11
CA VAL A 25 0.98 7.12 -8.27
C VAL A 25 2.46 6.78 -8.40
N TYR A 26 3.13 7.32 -9.41
CA TYR A 26 4.54 7.03 -9.69
C TYR A 26 5.21 8.23 -10.37
N HIS A 27 6.54 8.27 -10.34
CA HIS A 27 7.31 9.33 -10.98
C HIS A 27 7.41 9.11 -12.49
N ASP A 28 7.26 10.18 -13.26
CA ASP A 28 7.48 10.11 -14.71
C ASP A 28 8.94 9.75 -15.04
N GLY A 29 9.11 8.97 -16.11
CA GLY A 29 10.41 8.44 -16.52
C GLY A 29 10.98 7.36 -15.61
N VAL A 30 10.14 6.71 -14.79
CA VAL A 30 10.45 5.49 -14.04
C VAL A 30 9.70 4.30 -14.65
N THR A 31 10.41 3.19 -14.82
CA THR A 31 9.82 1.89 -15.19
C THR A 31 10.09 0.84 -14.11
N PHE A 32 9.31 -0.23 -14.13
CA PHE A 32 9.48 -1.38 -13.25
C PHE A 32 9.30 -2.69 -14.01
N ASN A 33 10.22 -3.64 -13.79
CA ASN A 33 10.04 -5.03 -14.17
C ASN A 33 10.69 -5.94 -13.11
N CYS A 34 10.16 -7.14 -12.88
CA CYS A 34 10.75 -8.14 -12.00
C CYS A 34 10.76 -9.48 -12.73
N LEU A 35 11.90 -9.82 -13.32
CA LEU A 35 12.04 -11.01 -14.15
C LEU A 35 12.63 -12.20 -13.38
N PRO A 36 12.18 -13.44 -13.65
CA PRO A 36 12.64 -14.64 -12.94
C PRO A 36 14.12 -14.97 -13.19
N GLU A 37 14.66 -14.59 -14.33
CA GLU A 37 16.07 -14.78 -14.69
C GLU A 37 17.03 -13.82 -13.99
N TRP A 38 16.52 -12.77 -13.33
CA TRP A 38 17.37 -11.82 -12.63
C TRP A 38 17.88 -12.37 -11.31
N GLU A 39 19.19 -12.24 -11.11
CA GLU A 39 19.87 -12.57 -9.85
C GLU A 39 19.74 -11.42 -8.85
N CYS A 40 18.50 -11.19 -8.37
CA CYS A 40 18.20 -10.20 -7.33
C CYS A 40 17.74 -10.88 -6.04
N TYR A 41 18.35 -10.51 -4.92
CA TYR A 41 18.09 -11.14 -3.62
C TYR A 41 17.64 -10.16 -2.52
N GLU A 42 17.72 -8.85 -2.79
CA GLU A 42 17.46 -7.81 -1.79
C GLU A 42 16.05 -7.89 -1.19
N CYS A 43 15.02 -8.04 -2.02
CA CYS A 43 13.64 -8.17 -1.53
C CYS A 43 13.42 -9.47 -0.73
N CYS A 44 14.22 -10.52 -0.98
CA CYS A 44 14.15 -11.78 -0.26
C CYS A 44 14.81 -11.72 1.12
N LYS A 45 15.56 -10.67 1.47
CA LYS A 45 16.11 -10.48 2.84
C LYS A 45 15.01 -10.27 3.89
N THR A 46 13.83 -9.84 3.46
CA THR A 46 12.65 -9.66 4.30
C THR A 46 11.52 -10.57 3.79
N PRO A 47 11.44 -11.82 4.29
CA PRO A 47 10.42 -12.77 3.85
C PRO A 47 9.02 -12.21 4.10
N ALA A 48 8.15 -12.47 3.14
CA ALA A 48 6.74 -12.13 3.22
C ALA A 48 5.98 -12.99 4.25
N ASP A 49 4.89 -12.43 4.76
CA ASP A 49 3.81 -13.20 5.35
C ASP A 49 2.88 -13.72 4.24
N LEU A 50 2.32 -14.90 4.48
CA LEU A 50 1.34 -15.59 3.64
C LEU A 50 -0.03 -15.56 4.32
N ASN A 51 -1.08 -15.41 3.52
CA ASN A 51 -2.42 -15.80 3.96
C ASN A 51 -2.61 -17.33 3.85
N SER A 52 -3.67 -17.87 4.45
CA SER A 52 -3.99 -19.31 4.40
C SER A 52 -4.14 -19.87 2.98
N GLY A 53 -4.59 -19.07 2.01
CA GLY A 53 -4.74 -19.51 0.62
C GLY A 53 -3.38 -19.72 -0.05
N GLU A 54 -2.47 -18.76 0.12
CA GLU A 54 -1.10 -18.82 -0.39
C GLU A 54 -0.30 -19.94 0.24
N TYR A 55 -0.44 -20.14 1.56
CA TYR A 55 0.15 -21.27 2.26
C TYR A 55 -0.31 -22.61 1.67
N LYS A 56 -1.61 -22.78 1.43
CA LYS A 56 -2.17 -24.01 0.80
C LYS A 56 -1.68 -24.22 -0.63
N ILE A 57 -1.53 -23.15 -1.42
CA ILE A 57 -1.00 -23.26 -2.79
C ILE A 57 0.42 -23.84 -2.76
N LEU A 58 1.30 -23.33 -1.88
CA LEU A 58 2.67 -23.83 -1.77
C LEU A 58 2.75 -25.27 -1.25
N LEU A 59 1.88 -25.65 -0.29
CA LEU A 59 1.76 -27.06 0.13
C LEU A 59 1.37 -27.97 -1.04
N ASN A 60 0.40 -27.57 -1.86
CA ASN A 60 -0.06 -28.35 -3.02
C ASN A 60 1.00 -28.47 -4.11
N LEU A 61 1.97 -27.55 -4.17
CA LEU A 61 3.13 -27.62 -5.06
C LEU A 61 4.23 -28.55 -4.52
N GLY A 62 4.03 -29.16 -3.34
CA GLY A 62 4.97 -30.11 -2.73
C GLY A 62 5.97 -29.48 -1.77
N TYR A 63 5.88 -28.17 -1.51
CA TYR A 63 6.71 -27.53 -0.50
C TYR A 63 6.26 -27.93 0.91
N SER A 64 7.24 -28.13 1.80
CA SER A 64 7.01 -28.43 3.21
C SER A 64 8.02 -27.67 4.08
N ASP A 65 7.70 -27.48 5.35
CA ASP A 65 8.53 -26.76 6.34
C ASP A 65 9.01 -25.36 5.90
N PHE A 66 8.26 -24.68 5.03
CA PHE A 66 8.66 -23.38 4.47
C PHE A 66 8.14 -22.17 5.24
N ALA A 67 7.18 -22.35 6.14
CA ALA A 67 6.54 -21.29 6.92
C ALA A 67 6.03 -21.81 8.28
N TYR A 68 5.73 -20.88 9.18
CA TYR A 68 5.08 -21.17 10.47
C TYR A 68 3.99 -20.14 10.76
N GLU A 69 2.91 -20.56 11.44
CA GLU A 69 1.79 -19.68 11.76
C GLU A 69 2.16 -18.70 12.88
N ILE A 70 1.88 -17.40 12.68
CA ILE A 70 2.16 -16.33 13.66
C ILE A 70 0.88 -15.68 14.20
N ALA A 71 -0.23 -15.85 13.50
CA ALA A 71 -1.57 -15.47 13.92
C ALA A 71 -2.58 -16.32 13.12
N PRO A 72 -3.84 -16.44 13.55
CA PRO A 72 -4.84 -17.25 12.84
C PRO A 72 -4.90 -16.93 11.34
N GLY A 73 -4.46 -17.87 10.51
CA GLY A 73 -4.43 -17.75 9.06
C GLY A 73 -3.33 -16.86 8.46
N ILE A 74 -2.34 -16.46 9.26
CA ILE A 74 -1.14 -15.72 8.82
C ILE A 74 0.09 -16.58 9.08
N TYR A 75 0.81 -16.91 8.01
CA TYR A 75 2.00 -17.75 8.06
C TYR A 75 3.23 -16.94 7.66
N LYS A 76 4.23 -16.90 8.52
CA LYS A 76 5.50 -16.24 8.23
C LYS A 76 6.42 -17.21 7.51
N LEU A 77 6.93 -16.80 6.34
CA LEU A 77 7.97 -17.57 5.64
C LEU A 77 9.22 -17.69 6.51
N ARG A 78 9.82 -18.89 6.52
CA ARG A 78 11.08 -19.13 7.23
C ARG A 78 12.23 -18.35 6.59
N LYS A 79 13.22 -18.04 7.42
CA LYS A 79 14.54 -17.59 6.98
C LYS A 79 15.53 -18.74 6.95
N GLU A 80 16.37 -18.75 5.93
CA GLU A 80 17.56 -19.60 5.80
C GLU A 80 18.72 -18.70 5.36
N ASN A 81 19.86 -18.74 6.07
CA ASN A 81 21.01 -17.86 5.82
C ASN A 81 20.63 -16.36 5.72
N ASP A 82 19.84 -15.88 6.69
CA ASP A 82 19.33 -14.50 6.80
C ASP A 82 18.37 -14.01 5.69
N ALA A 83 18.02 -14.87 4.73
CA ALA A 83 17.09 -14.57 3.64
C ALA A 83 15.89 -15.52 3.62
N CYS A 84 14.92 -15.28 2.75
CA CYS A 84 13.76 -16.15 2.51
C CYS A 84 14.20 -17.55 2.10
N ILE A 85 13.56 -18.59 2.65
CA ILE A 85 13.84 -20.01 2.33
C ILE A 85 13.80 -20.34 0.83
N PHE A 86 12.99 -19.61 0.06
CA PHE A 86 12.85 -19.78 -1.39
C PHE A 86 13.90 -19.01 -2.21
N LEU A 87 14.87 -18.34 -1.58
CA LEU A 87 16.00 -17.72 -2.28
C LEU A 87 17.08 -18.78 -2.53
N LYS A 88 17.25 -19.20 -3.79
CA LYS A 88 18.27 -20.15 -4.22
C LYS A 88 19.09 -19.54 -5.36
N ASN A 89 20.42 -19.53 -5.22
CA ASN A 89 21.34 -18.96 -6.22
C ASN A 89 20.96 -17.52 -6.64
N ASN A 90 20.62 -16.66 -5.67
CA ASN A 90 20.13 -15.29 -5.89
C ASN A 90 18.83 -15.16 -6.70
N ARG A 91 18.04 -16.24 -6.80
CA ARG A 91 16.75 -16.25 -7.52
C ARG A 91 15.63 -16.77 -6.62
N CYS A 92 14.41 -16.31 -6.89
CA CYS A 92 13.22 -16.77 -6.19
C CYS A 92 12.72 -18.06 -6.84
N GLU A 93 12.79 -19.19 -6.12
CA GLU A 93 12.35 -20.50 -6.61
C GLU A 93 10.84 -20.53 -6.92
N ILE A 94 10.04 -19.78 -6.16
CA ILE A 94 8.58 -19.70 -6.33
C ILE A 94 8.16 -18.45 -7.13
N HIS A 95 8.95 -17.98 -8.09
CA HIS A 95 8.69 -16.69 -8.77
C HIS A 95 7.26 -16.55 -9.30
N GLU A 96 6.76 -17.59 -9.99
CA GLU A 96 5.40 -17.64 -10.56
C GLU A 96 4.30 -17.72 -9.48
N HIS A 97 4.64 -18.31 -8.33
CA HIS A 97 3.74 -18.54 -7.21
C HIS A 97 3.99 -17.59 -6.03
N LYS A 98 4.65 -16.46 -6.29
CA LYS A 98 4.95 -15.45 -5.27
C LYS A 98 3.69 -15.10 -4.45
N PRO A 99 3.83 -14.92 -3.12
CA PRO A 99 2.79 -14.36 -2.29
C PRO A 99 2.38 -12.97 -2.80
N VAL A 100 1.15 -12.55 -2.52
CA VAL A 100 0.63 -11.26 -2.98
C VAL A 100 1.46 -10.08 -2.48
N SER A 101 2.02 -10.18 -1.27
CA SER A 101 2.97 -9.23 -0.70
C SER A 101 4.23 -9.10 -1.56
N CYS A 102 4.79 -10.20 -2.04
CA CYS A 102 5.93 -10.18 -2.96
C CYS A 102 5.54 -9.69 -4.36
N LYS A 103 4.33 -10.00 -4.85
CA LYS A 103 3.83 -9.54 -6.16
C LYS A 103 3.56 -8.04 -6.19
N ALA A 104 3.19 -7.46 -5.05
CA ALA A 104 2.96 -6.03 -4.94
C ALA A 104 4.27 -5.22 -5.01
N GLN A 105 5.37 -5.75 -4.49
CA GLN A 105 6.65 -5.04 -4.45
C GLN A 105 7.10 -4.58 -5.86
N PRO A 106 7.62 -3.35 -6.00
CA PRO A 106 7.92 -2.37 -4.96
C PRO A 106 6.75 -1.44 -4.62
N PHE A 107 5.55 -1.71 -5.14
CA PHE A 107 4.36 -0.93 -4.87
C PHE A 107 3.74 -1.30 -3.51
N VAL A 108 3.31 -0.28 -2.79
CA VAL A 108 2.66 -0.42 -1.49
C VAL A 108 1.37 0.41 -1.45
N PRO A 109 0.29 -0.08 -0.84
CA PRO A 109 -0.82 0.78 -0.45
C PRO A 109 -0.31 1.90 0.44
N ILE A 110 -0.70 3.15 0.19
CA ILE A 110 -0.26 4.31 0.99
C ILE A 110 -1.40 4.90 1.83
N TYR A 111 -2.60 5.07 1.28
CA TYR A 111 -3.79 5.49 2.01
C TYR A 111 -5.06 5.15 1.20
N PHE A 112 -6.23 5.23 1.83
CA PHE A 112 -7.51 5.11 1.14
C PHE A 112 -8.16 6.48 1.00
N ASP A 113 -8.49 6.88 -0.23
CA ASP A 113 -9.22 8.11 -0.50
C ASP A 113 -10.72 7.86 -0.36
N PHE A 114 -11.30 8.38 0.72
CA PHE A 114 -12.72 8.18 1.04
C PHE A 114 -13.68 9.00 0.17
N HIS A 115 -13.22 10.01 -0.57
CA HIS A 115 -14.07 10.70 -1.55
C HIS A 115 -14.12 9.94 -2.86
N SER A 116 -12.96 9.58 -3.40
CA SER A 116 -12.91 8.85 -4.67
C SER A 116 -13.18 7.35 -4.52
N LEU A 117 -13.23 6.85 -3.28
CA LEU A 117 -13.32 5.44 -2.94
C LEU A 117 -12.21 4.61 -3.60
N LYS A 118 -10.99 5.16 -3.57
CA LYS A 118 -9.82 4.53 -4.20
C LYS A 118 -8.75 4.21 -3.17
N LEU A 119 -8.19 3.01 -3.29
CA LEU A 119 -6.93 2.70 -2.62
C LEU A 119 -5.81 3.38 -3.39
N VAL A 120 -5.07 4.28 -2.75
CA VAL A 120 -3.91 4.92 -3.37
C VAL A 120 -2.68 4.06 -3.10
N VAL A 121 -1.89 3.83 -4.14
CA VAL A 121 -0.72 2.96 -4.16
C VAL A 121 0.45 3.75 -4.74
N ALA A 122 1.65 3.57 -4.20
CA ALA A 122 2.87 4.17 -4.75
C ALA A 122 4.06 3.22 -4.60
N ILE A 123 5.17 3.54 -5.25
CA ILE A 123 6.44 2.81 -5.05
C ILE A 123 6.99 3.17 -3.67
N GLU A 124 7.28 2.18 -2.83
CA GLU A 124 7.92 2.38 -1.53
C GLU A 124 9.23 3.17 -1.71
N PRO A 125 9.40 4.37 -1.11
CA PRO A 125 10.61 5.18 -1.29
C PRO A 125 11.90 4.41 -1.03
N GLN A 126 11.92 3.47 -0.08
CA GLN A 126 13.13 2.69 0.18
C GLN A 126 13.49 1.75 -0.99
N ALA A 127 12.54 1.38 -1.84
CA ALA A 127 12.78 0.49 -2.97
C ALA A 127 13.78 1.03 -3.99
N TYR A 128 13.89 2.35 -4.13
CA TYR A 128 14.93 2.97 -4.99
C TYR A 128 16.37 2.68 -4.50
N ASN A 129 16.54 2.20 -3.27
CA ASN A 129 17.86 1.84 -2.73
C ASN A 129 18.18 0.34 -2.84
N TRP A 130 17.24 -0.51 -3.21
CA TRP A 130 17.45 -1.97 -3.20
C TRP A 130 16.81 -2.74 -4.36
N CYS A 131 15.84 -2.15 -5.08
CA CYS A 131 15.10 -2.84 -6.14
C CYS A 131 15.80 -2.70 -7.50
N TYR A 132 16.36 -3.81 -7.98
CA TYR A 132 17.01 -3.89 -9.31
C TYR A 132 16.07 -3.60 -10.49
N GLY A 133 14.76 -3.78 -10.27
CA GLY A 133 13.73 -3.56 -11.27
C GLY A 133 13.32 -2.13 -11.50
N LEU A 134 13.66 -1.22 -10.59
CA LEU A 134 13.41 0.20 -10.77
C LEU A 134 14.51 0.81 -11.64
N GLN A 135 14.10 1.31 -12.81
CA GLN A 135 15.00 1.83 -13.84
C GLN A 135 14.42 3.10 -14.49
N ALA A 136 15.28 3.83 -15.20
CA ALA A 136 14.83 4.94 -16.03
C ALA A 136 14.09 4.39 -17.26
N GLY A 137 12.88 4.88 -17.52
CA GLY A 137 12.08 4.41 -18.66
C GLY A 137 10.61 4.75 -18.51
N GLU A 138 9.79 4.23 -19.41
CA GLU A 138 8.34 4.36 -19.34
C GLU A 138 7.72 3.16 -18.62
N MET A 139 6.73 3.42 -17.77
CA MET A 139 6.03 2.38 -17.04
C MET A 139 5.05 1.64 -17.95
N ASP A 140 5.12 0.31 -17.96
CA ASP A 140 4.16 -0.54 -18.67
C ASP A 140 2.80 -0.54 -17.95
N GLU A 141 1.71 -0.40 -18.71
CA GLU A 141 0.35 -0.42 -18.18
C GLU A 141 -0.03 -1.76 -17.54
N GLU A 142 0.45 -2.88 -18.08
CA GLU A 142 0.17 -4.20 -17.51
C GLU A 142 0.85 -4.37 -16.14
N VAL A 143 2.05 -3.80 -15.97
CA VAL A 143 2.72 -3.74 -14.67
C VAL A 143 1.87 -2.96 -13.67
N LEU A 144 1.30 -1.82 -14.07
CA LEU A 144 0.41 -1.02 -13.23
C LEU A 144 -0.89 -1.76 -12.87
N LYS A 145 -1.46 -2.54 -13.80
CA LYS A 145 -2.63 -3.40 -13.54
C LYS A 145 -2.30 -4.52 -12.56
N GLN A 146 -1.15 -5.17 -12.71
CA GLN A 146 -0.70 -6.23 -11.80
C GLN A 146 -0.44 -5.69 -10.39
N ALA A 147 0.26 -4.56 -10.27
CA ALA A 147 0.47 -3.85 -9.01
C ALA A 147 -0.87 -3.48 -8.36
N SER A 148 -1.82 -2.94 -9.13
CA SER A 148 -3.16 -2.60 -8.65
C SER A 148 -3.89 -3.81 -8.07
N LYS A 149 -3.89 -4.95 -8.77
CA LYS A 149 -4.51 -6.20 -8.30
C LYS A 149 -3.84 -6.70 -7.01
N ALA A 150 -2.52 -6.72 -6.96
CA ALA A 150 -1.75 -7.20 -5.82
C ALA A 150 -1.96 -6.32 -4.57
N CYS A 151 -1.84 -5.00 -4.71
CA CYS A 151 -2.07 -4.06 -3.62
C CYS A 151 -3.52 -4.07 -3.12
N LYS A 152 -4.52 -4.18 -4.02
CA LYS A 152 -5.93 -4.31 -3.62
C LYS A 152 -6.17 -5.59 -2.82
N LYS A 153 -5.59 -6.72 -3.25
CA LYS A 153 -5.68 -7.98 -2.51
C LYS A 153 -4.97 -7.90 -1.16
N LEU A 154 -3.79 -7.30 -1.07
CA LEU A 154 -3.11 -7.06 0.21
C LEU A 154 -3.96 -6.27 1.19
N PHE A 155 -4.57 -5.19 0.70
CA PHE A 155 -5.47 -4.38 1.49
C PHE A 155 -6.67 -5.20 1.97
N TYR A 156 -7.28 -5.99 1.09
CA TYR A 156 -8.44 -6.82 1.42
C TYR A 156 -8.11 -7.95 2.40
N ASP A 157 -6.98 -8.65 2.24
CA ASP A 157 -6.53 -9.69 3.16
C ASP A 157 -6.36 -9.11 4.57
N ARG A 158 -5.91 -7.86 4.68
CA ARG A 158 -5.84 -7.13 5.95
C ARG A 158 -7.23 -6.84 6.53
N VAL A 159 -8.20 -6.45 5.72
CA VAL A 159 -9.60 -6.29 6.16
C VAL A 159 -10.12 -7.62 6.71
N LYS A 160 -9.96 -8.71 5.96
CA LYS A 160 -10.37 -10.06 6.38
C LYS A 160 -9.73 -10.53 7.67
N TYR A 161 -8.46 -10.21 7.87
CA TYR A 161 -7.82 -10.47 9.14
C TYR A 161 -8.53 -9.77 10.31
N TYR A 162 -8.87 -8.48 10.17
CA TYR A 162 -9.57 -7.74 11.22
C TYR A 162 -11.02 -8.17 11.41
N GLU A 163 -11.68 -8.71 10.37
CA GLU A 163 -13.02 -9.29 10.48
C GLU A 163 -13.11 -10.47 11.45
N ASN A 164 -11.98 -11.14 11.74
CA ASN A 164 -11.93 -12.18 12.77
C ASN A 164 -12.18 -11.64 14.19
N PHE A 165 -12.05 -10.32 14.40
CA PHE A 165 -12.13 -9.69 15.73
C PHE A 165 -13.08 -8.49 15.78
N LYS A 166 -13.55 -8.00 14.63
CA LYS A 166 -14.38 -6.79 14.47
C LYS A 166 -15.42 -7.03 13.38
N ASN A 167 -16.51 -6.26 13.40
CA ASN A 167 -17.48 -6.29 12.29
C ASN A 167 -16.84 -5.76 10.98
N PRO A 168 -17.38 -6.11 9.80
CA PRO A 168 -16.82 -5.75 8.49
C PRO A 168 -16.49 -4.27 8.32
N HIS A 169 -17.39 -3.40 8.77
CA HIS A 169 -17.22 -1.96 8.64
C HIS A 169 -16.01 -1.46 9.46
N ASN A 170 -15.92 -1.86 10.73
CA ASN A 170 -14.79 -1.50 11.59
C ASN A 170 -13.48 -2.12 11.10
N ALA A 171 -13.51 -3.36 10.60
CA ALA A 171 -12.34 -4.02 10.02
C ALA A 171 -11.77 -3.25 8.82
N PHE A 172 -12.65 -2.78 7.93
CA PHE A 172 -12.26 -1.93 6.80
C PHE A 172 -11.59 -0.65 7.27
N LEU A 173 -12.18 0.05 8.23
CA LEU A 173 -11.66 1.32 8.71
C LEU A 173 -10.31 1.18 9.41
N ILE A 174 -10.13 0.12 10.21
CA ILE A 174 -8.85 -0.19 10.83
C ILE A 174 -7.80 -0.46 9.74
N ALA A 175 -8.14 -1.22 8.70
CA ALA A 175 -7.23 -1.46 7.58
C ALA A 175 -6.89 -0.15 6.85
N ALA A 176 -7.89 0.65 6.46
CA ALA A 176 -7.73 1.89 5.71
C ALA A 176 -6.88 2.92 6.45
N LEU A 177 -7.12 3.07 7.76
CA LEU A 177 -6.41 4.04 8.59
C LEU A 177 -5.03 3.52 9.01
N SER A 178 -4.78 2.21 9.13
CA SER A 178 -3.47 1.69 9.57
C SER A 178 -2.39 1.61 8.48
N ILE A 179 -2.74 1.76 7.20
CA ILE A 179 -1.77 1.70 6.11
C ILE A 179 -0.69 2.79 6.21
N PRO A 180 -1.02 4.08 6.35
CA PRO A 180 -0.04 5.16 6.22
C PRO A 180 1.07 5.08 7.27
N GLU A 181 0.73 4.73 8.51
CA GLU A 181 1.69 4.56 9.60
C GLU A 181 2.65 3.39 9.30
N LYS A 182 2.10 2.25 8.86
CA LYS A 182 2.89 1.04 8.57
C LYS A 182 3.86 1.20 7.41
N VAL A 183 3.53 2.04 6.43
CA VAL A 183 4.43 2.31 5.31
C VAL A 183 5.33 3.51 5.58
N GLY A 184 5.26 4.12 6.78
CA GLY A 184 6.07 5.27 7.14
C GLY A 184 5.68 6.55 6.42
N LEU A 185 4.47 6.63 5.84
CA LEU A 185 3.98 7.82 5.15
C LEU A 185 3.72 8.96 6.14
N ILE A 186 3.24 8.66 7.36
CA ILE A 186 2.91 9.64 8.40
C ILE A 186 3.84 9.52 9.61
N SER A 187 4.09 10.64 10.30
CA SER A 187 5.04 10.73 11.42
C SER A 187 4.45 10.38 12.79
N GLU A 188 3.12 10.41 12.91
CA GLU A 188 2.39 10.09 14.13
C GLU A 188 1.26 9.08 13.85
N SER A 189 0.16 9.12 14.60
CA SER A 189 -0.99 8.26 14.33
C SER A 189 -1.81 8.75 13.13
N PRO A 190 -2.49 7.83 12.41
CA PRO A 190 -3.33 8.15 11.26
C PRO A 190 -4.38 9.21 11.54
N MET A 191 -5.03 9.15 12.71
CA MET A 191 -6.09 10.10 13.08
C MET A 191 -5.58 11.54 13.20
N LYS A 192 -4.31 11.72 13.57
CA LYS A 192 -3.68 13.04 13.74
C LYS A 192 -2.98 13.56 12.49
N SER A 193 -2.89 12.75 11.44
CA SER A 193 -2.01 13.00 10.29
C SER A 193 -2.74 12.96 8.95
N LEU A 194 -3.92 12.34 8.86
CA LEU A 194 -4.72 12.28 7.65
C LEU A 194 -5.88 13.26 7.69
N CYS A 195 -6.27 13.75 6.51
CA CYS A 195 -7.58 14.37 6.35
C CYS A 195 -8.65 13.33 6.65
N PHE A 196 -9.47 13.65 7.64
CA PHE A 196 -10.53 12.80 8.13
C PHE A 196 -11.58 12.47 7.05
N SER A 197 -11.85 13.41 6.13
CA SER A 197 -12.87 13.24 5.10
C SER A 197 -12.38 12.54 3.83
N CYS A 198 -11.13 12.73 3.42
CA CYS A 198 -10.63 12.19 2.16
C CYS A 198 -9.42 11.26 2.31
N GLY A 199 -8.97 10.99 3.53
CA GLY A 199 -7.83 10.12 3.82
C GLY A 199 -6.49 10.65 3.32
N PHE A 200 -6.47 11.85 2.76
CA PHE A 200 -5.26 12.48 2.21
C PHE A 200 -4.23 12.73 3.32
N PRO A 201 -2.95 12.38 3.14
CA PRO A 201 -1.94 12.63 4.16
C PRO A 201 -1.64 14.13 4.28
N LEU A 202 -1.82 14.68 5.49
CA LEU A 202 -1.61 16.11 5.81
C LEU A 202 -0.34 16.35 6.62
N LYS A 203 0.12 15.35 7.38
CA LYS A 203 1.40 15.35 8.08
C LYS A 203 2.20 14.11 7.65
N MET A 204 3.28 14.30 6.89
CA MET A 204 4.07 13.23 6.28
C MET A 204 5.50 13.16 6.83
N THR A 205 6.12 11.98 6.75
CA THR A 205 7.56 11.85 7.04
C THR A 205 8.41 12.30 5.84
N GLU A 206 9.64 12.73 6.10
CA GLU A 206 10.61 13.15 5.07
C GLU A 206 10.92 12.02 4.07
N THR A 207 10.74 10.75 4.45
CA THR A 207 11.02 9.61 3.56
C THR A 207 10.15 9.65 2.30
N TYR A 208 8.95 10.20 2.41
CA TYR A 208 7.98 10.32 1.32
C TYR A 208 8.02 11.69 0.61
N ASP A 209 9.01 12.55 0.90
CA ASP A 209 9.17 13.84 0.23
C ASP A 209 9.41 13.71 -1.28
N ILE A 210 9.83 12.54 -1.76
CA ILE A 210 9.92 12.28 -3.21
C ILE A 210 8.55 12.44 -3.89
N TYR A 211 7.47 12.15 -3.19
CA TYR A 211 6.11 12.34 -3.67
C TYR A 211 5.57 13.77 -3.40
N ASN A 212 6.37 14.69 -2.87
CA ASN A 212 5.99 16.09 -2.65
C ASN A 212 6.10 16.96 -3.91
N ALA A 213 6.24 16.38 -5.12
CA ALA A 213 6.14 17.13 -6.36
C ALA A 213 4.70 17.68 -6.54
N TYR A 214 4.46 18.84 -5.92
CA TYR A 214 3.44 19.87 -6.15
C TYR A 214 2.16 19.37 -6.88
N PRO A 215 1.03 19.11 -6.18
CA PRO A 215 0.46 19.91 -5.09
C PRO A 215 -0.08 19.02 -3.93
N ILE A 216 0.79 18.62 -2.99
CA ILE A 216 0.44 17.66 -1.92
C ILE A 216 0.60 18.22 -0.50
N LYS A 217 0.94 19.50 -0.34
CA LYS A 217 0.60 20.22 0.89
C LYS A 217 -0.73 20.91 0.68
N ARG A 218 -1.76 20.38 1.31
CA ARG A 218 -3.04 21.07 1.44
C ARG A 218 -3.01 21.81 2.75
N GLU A 219 -3.48 23.05 2.77
CA GLU A 219 -3.80 23.66 4.06
C GLU A 219 -4.88 22.82 4.73
N TYR A 220 -4.88 22.84 6.06
CA TYR A 220 -5.85 22.11 6.84
C TYR A 220 -6.16 22.86 8.13
N VAL A 221 -7.34 22.57 8.66
CA VAL A 221 -7.71 22.97 10.01
C VAL A 221 -7.65 21.76 10.94
N GLU A 222 -7.26 22.01 12.18
CA GLU A 222 -7.30 21.03 13.25
C GLU A 222 -8.54 21.30 14.12
N TYR A 223 -9.40 20.29 14.28
CA TYR A 223 -10.56 20.35 15.14
C TYR A 223 -10.58 19.15 16.09
N LYS A 224 -10.38 19.40 17.39
CA LYS A 224 -10.21 18.38 18.44
C LYS A 224 -9.12 17.37 18.08
N THR A 225 -9.48 16.24 17.48
CA THR A 225 -8.57 15.15 17.09
C THR A 225 -8.62 14.82 15.59
N ALA A 226 -9.32 15.62 14.79
CA ALA A 226 -9.48 15.43 13.35
C ALA A 226 -8.81 16.57 12.57
N LEU A 227 -8.19 16.22 11.44
CA LEU A 227 -7.71 17.19 10.46
C LEU A 227 -8.64 17.24 9.26
N ILE A 228 -8.95 18.42 8.74
CA ILE A 228 -9.75 18.57 7.51
C ILE A 228 -8.98 19.46 6.53
N CYS A 229 -8.70 18.93 5.34
CA CYS A 229 -7.97 19.65 4.31
C CYS A 229 -8.86 20.70 3.64
N GLU A 230 -8.27 21.77 3.13
CA GLU A 230 -8.94 22.90 2.46
C GLU A 230 -9.96 22.46 1.39
N MET A 231 -9.64 21.46 0.57
CA MET A 231 -10.57 20.94 -0.46
C MET A 231 -11.82 20.26 0.14
N CYS A 232 -11.70 19.70 1.34
CA CYS A 232 -12.84 19.15 2.07
C CYS A 232 -13.59 20.25 2.81
N MET A 233 -12.88 21.30 3.26
CA MET A 233 -13.46 22.49 3.88
C MET A 233 -14.36 23.25 2.92
N GLU A 234 -13.94 23.46 1.67
CA GLU A 234 -14.75 24.16 0.64
C GLU A 234 -16.09 23.47 0.36
N LYS A 235 -16.21 22.17 0.64
CA LYS A 235 -17.45 21.42 0.50
C LYS A 235 -18.35 21.52 1.73
N LEU A 236 -17.88 22.16 2.80
CA LEU A 236 -18.62 22.46 4.00
C LEU A 236 -18.93 23.96 3.97
N ASP A 237 -20.22 24.32 3.83
CA ASP A 237 -20.62 25.75 3.84
C ASP A 237 -20.07 26.50 5.06
N GLU A 238 -20.02 25.82 6.22
CA GLU A 238 -19.31 26.25 7.43
C GLU A 238 -18.75 25.02 8.16
N VAL A 239 -17.70 25.24 8.96
CA VAL A 239 -17.12 24.21 9.81
C VAL A 239 -17.60 24.40 11.23
N ASP A 240 -18.71 23.73 11.52
CA ASP A 240 -19.28 23.61 12.86
C ASP A 240 -19.16 22.18 13.39
N GLU A 241 -19.25 22.05 14.71
CA GLU A 241 -19.13 20.77 15.42
C GLU A 241 -20.11 19.70 14.93
N ASN A 242 -21.34 20.09 14.59
CA ASN A 242 -22.39 19.17 14.14
C ASN A 242 -22.11 18.63 12.74
N ARG A 243 -21.58 19.48 11.83
CA ARG A 243 -21.18 19.07 10.47
C ARG A 243 -19.97 18.15 10.47
N ILE A 244 -18.99 18.37 11.34
CA ILE A 244 -17.85 17.45 11.51
C ILE A 244 -18.33 16.09 12.04
N VAL A 245 -19.24 16.10 13.02
CA VAL A 245 -19.86 14.86 13.53
C VAL A 245 -20.69 14.17 12.45
N ALA A 246 -21.45 14.90 11.64
CA ALA A 246 -22.22 14.33 10.53
C ALA A 246 -21.31 13.75 9.43
N LEU A 247 -20.19 14.40 9.10
CA LEU A 247 -19.18 13.87 8.17
C LEU A 247 -18.56 12.58 8.67
N LYS A 248 -18.24 12.53 9.97
CA LYS A 248 -17.86 11.30 10.65
C LYS A 248 -18.95 10.27 10.43
N ASP A 249 -20.13 10.48 10.96
CA ASP A 249 -21.18 9.46 10.94
C ASP A 249 -21.54 9.02 9.52
N SER A 250 -21.46 9.90 8.51
CA SER A 250 -21.66 9.59 7.09
C SER A 250 -20.55 8.70 6.50
N LEU A 251 -19.26 9.01 6.73
CA LEU A 251 -18.15 8.14 6.32
C LEU A 251 -18.27 6.76 6.99
N PHE A 252 -18.60 6.75 8.29
CA PHE A 252 -18.73 5.57 9.13
C PHE A 252 -20.11 4.86 8.97
N SER A 253 -20.96 5.29 8.05
CA SER A 253 -22.23 4.62 7.72
C SER A 253 -22.41 4.39 6.22
N ASN A 254 -21.40 4.73 5.39
CA ASN A 254 -21.54 4.72 3.95
C ASN A 254 -21.70 3.29 3.39
N PRO A 255 -22.90 2.90 2.89
CA PRO A 255 -23.12 1.57 2.36
C PRO A 255 -22.33 1.30 1.07
N ARG A 256 -21.89 2.33 0.34
CA ARG A 256 -21.00 2.17 -0.83
C ARG A 256 -19.59 1.73 -0.43
N ILE A 257 -19.12 2.09 0.77
CA ILE A 257 -17.87 1.55 1.33
C ILE A 257 -18.04 0.05 1.61
N VAL A 258 -19.21 -0.35 2.12
CA VAL A 258 -19.56 -1.76 2.38
C VAL A 258 -19.74 -2.56 1.07
N GLU A 259 -20.27 -1.93 0.01
CA GLU A 259 -20.56 -2.58 -1.27
C GLU A 259 -19.35 -2.66 -2.22
N TYR A 260 -18.42 -1.69 -2.18
CA TYR A 260 -17.20 -1.68 -3.00
C TYR A 260 -16.32 -2.94 -2.82
N PHE A 261 -16.52 -3.71 -1.74
CA PHE A 261 -15.74 -4.92 -1.41
C PHE A 261 -16.53 -6.24 -1.45
N LYS A 262 -17.75 -6.24 -2.02
CA LYS A 262 -18.38 -7.49 -2.45
C LYS A 262 -17.75 -7.95 -3.77
N ILE A 263 -16.53 -8.50 -3.69
CA ILE A 263 -15.89 -9.26 -4.77
C ILE A 263 -15.86 -10.72 -4.33
#